data_AF-A0A197ZWQ4-F1
#
_entry.id   AF-A0A197ZWQ4-F1
#
_cell.length_a   1.000
_cell.length_b   1.000
_cell.length_c   1.000
_cell.angle_alpha   90.00
_cell.angle_beta   90.00
_cell.angle_gamma   90.00
#
_symmetry.space_group_name_H-M   'P 1'
#
loop_
_entity.id
_entity.type
_entity.pdbx_description
1 polymer ?
#
loop_
_entity_poly.entity_id
_entity_poly.type
_entity_poly.pdbx_seq_one_letter_code
_entity_poly.pdbx_strand_id
1 'polypeptide(L)'
;MAVTLPIPPYGGYALVDSWFTCARVIDSYAAAGYHLIGGLKTNRIIYPQGIRISIQDFAAHMYKEDIRLVTVNETSYWTYRYEGALNDIENAVVLLCWPEQAFDELFYAPMPLWIRKRFRLWALLAWTHLYCTTGLGQLCPFGDGLRAVRKQVQLDRLQFVYDCGQKGIRSILFMRGLN
;
A
#
# COMPACT_ATOMS: atom_id res chain seq x y z
N MET A 1 15.69 5.85 -18.32
CA MET A 1 14.50 4.98 -18.28
C MET A 1 13.21 5.77 -18.47
N ALA A 2 12.95 6.86 -17.74
CA ALA A 2 11.74 7.66 -17.98
C ALA A 2 11.67 8.28 -19.39
N VAL A 3 12.81 8.75 -19.92
CA VAL A 3 12.91 9.38 -21.27
C VAL A 3 12.59 8.44 -22.43
N THR A 4 12.65 7.12 -22.21
CA THR A 4 12.35 6.12 -23.24
C THR A 4 10.89 5.65 -23.22
N LEU A 5 10.07 6.16 -22.29
CA LEU A 5 8.65 5.81 -22.21
C LEU A 5 7.84 6.59 -23.25
N PRO A 6 6.75 5.99 -23.77
CA PRO A 6 5.86 6.69 -24.67
C PRO A 6 5.23 7.90 -23.97
N ILE A 7 4.99 8.99 -24.70
CA ILE A 7 4.36 10.18 -24.10
C ILE A 7 2.87 9.87 -23.88
N PRO A 8 2.36 9.93 -22.64
CA PRO A 8 0.97 9.59 -22.38
C PRO A 8 0.04 10.72 -22.84
N PRO A 9 -1.06 10.43 -23.58
CA PRO A 9 -1.93 11.46 -24.15
C PRO A 9 -2.71 12.27 -23.10
N TYR A 10 -2.93 11.73 -21.91
CA TYR A 10 -3.72 12.35 -20.84
C TYR A 10 -2.99 12.40 -19.48
N GLY A 11 -1.65 12.31 -19.51
CA GLY A 11 -0.87 11.98 -18.33
C GLY A 11 -0.95 10.48 -18.02
N GLY A 12 0.15 9.93 -17.51
CA GLY A 12 0.29 8.49 -17.28
C GLY A 12 0.64 8.18 -15.84
N TYR A 13 0.47 6.93 -15.45
CA TYR A 13 0.96 6.42 -14.17
C TYR A 13 2.08 5.43 -14.40
N ALA A 14 3.18 5.62 -13.67
CA ALA A 14 4.33 4.73 -13.69
C ALA A 14 4.43 4.01 -12.36
N LEU A 15 4.09 2.72 -12.36
CA LEU A 15 4.29 1.85 -11.21
C LEU A 15 5.74 1.34 -11.19
N VAL A 16 6.45 1.57 -10.10
CA VAL A 16 7.84 1.19 -9.92
C VAL A 16 7.96 0.30 -8.68
N ASP A 17 8.47 -0.92 -8.87
CA ASP A 17 8.70 -1.89 -7.79
C ASP A 17 9.96 -1.58 -6.95
N SER A 18 10.36 -0.31 -6.86
CA SER A 18 11.54 0.11 -6.13
C SER A 18 11.16 0.77 -4.81
N TRP A 19 11.90 0.43 -3.77
CA TRP A 19 11.82 1.05 -2.44
C TRP A 19 12.65 2.34 -2.35
N PHE A 20 13.30 2.73 -3.44
CA PHE A 20 14.26 3.84 -3.53
C PHE A 20 13.72 4.96 -4.43
N THR A 21 12.49 5.37 -4.18
CA THR A 21 11.91 6.56 -4.80
C THR A 21 12.62 7.81 -4.27
N CYS A 22 13.38 8.48 -5.15
CA CYS A 22 14.04 9.75 -4.86
C CYS A 22 13.46 10.87 -5.74
N ALA A 23 13.67 12.12 -5.34
CA ALA A 23 13.16 13.30 -6.07
C ALA A 23 13.53 13.26 -7.55
N ARG A 24 14.81 12.99 -7.88
CA ARG A 24 15.28 12.87 -9.27
C ARG A 24 14.52 11.85 -10.10
N VAL A 25 14.15 10.72 -9.49
CA VAL A 25 13.35 9.69 -10.17
C VAL A 25 11.96 10.25 -10.41
N ILE A 26 11.29 10.76 -9.37
CA ILE A 26 9.95 11.36 -9.48
C ILE A 26 9.91 12.47 -10.56
N ASP A 27 10.87 13.39 -10.53
CA ASP A 27 10.98 14.50 -11.47
C ASP A 27 11.21 14.02 -12.90
N SER A 28 12.02 12.97 -13.09
CA SER A 28 12.25 12.40 -14.42
C SER A 28 10.99 11.79 -15.03
N TYR A 29 10.15 11.17 -14.22
CA TYR A 29 8.86 10.63 -14.66
C TYR A 29 7.85 11.76 -14.87
N ALA A 30 7.82 12.76 -13.99
CA ALA A 30 6.96 13.93 -14.14
C ALA A 30 7.27 14.72 -15.42
N ALA A 31 8.55 14.89 -15.76
CA ALA A 31 9.00 15.51 -17.01
C ALA A 31 8.59 14.70 -18.26
N ALA A 32 8.44 13.38 -18.12
CA ALA A 32 7.92 12.49 -19.16
C ALA A 32 6.37 12.43 -19.19
N GLY A 33 5.67 13.20 -18.35
CA GLY A 33 4.21 13.21 -18.27
C GLY A 33 3.61 12.11 -17.38
N TYR A 34 4.42 11.47 -16.54
CA TYR A 34 4.02 10.38 -15.66
C TYR A 34 3.99 10.77 -14.19
N HIS A 35 2.94 10.33 -13.49
CA HIS A 35 2.86 10.30 -12.04
C HIS A 35 3.46 9.01 -11.51
N LEU A 36 4.41 9.12 -10.58
CA LEU A 36 5.15 7.97 -10.10
C LEU A 36 4.46 7.32 -8.89
N ILE A 37 4.29 6.00 -8.95
CA ILE A 37 3.80 5.18 -7.84
C ILE A 37 4.88 4.19 -7.46
N GLY A 38 5.29 4.18 -6.20
CA GLY A 38 6.35 3.29 -5.77
C GLY A 38 6.38 3.01 -4.28
N GLY A 39 7.29 2.12 -3.90
CA GLY A 39 7.56 1.82 -2.50
C GLY A 39 8.33 2.95 -1.83
N LEU A 40 8.08 3.13 -0.53
CA LEU A 40 8.84 4.04 0.31
C LEU A 40 9.51 3.26 1.43
N LYS A 41 10.71 3.67 1.82
CA LYS A 41 11.42 3.08 2.97
C LYS A 41 10.91 3.68 4.27
N THR A 42 10.82 2.84 5.30
CA THR A 42 10.25 3.17 6.62
C THR A 42 11.04 4.20 7.41
N ASN A 43 12.34 4.31 7.15
CA ASN A 43 13.21 5.30 7.80
C ASN A 43 13.11 6.70 7.16
N ARG A 44 12.20 6.91 6.20
CA ARG A 44 11.99 8.23 5.61
C ARG A 44 11.37 9.18 6.63
N ILE A 45 11.78 10.44 6.54
CA ILE A 45 11.37 11.49 7.46
C ILE A 45 10.21 12.26 6.83
N ILE A 46 9.16 12.44 7.63
CA ILE A 46 7.98 13.24 7.34
C ILE A 46 7.89 14.39 8.35
N TYR A 47 7.05 15.38 8.03
CA TYR A 47 6.85 16.58 8.82
C TYR A 47 5.37 16.81 9.15
N PRO A 48 4.67 15.83 9.78
CA PRO A 48 3.30 16.02 10.25
C PRO A 48 3.27 17.24 11.18
N GLN A 49 2.42 18.23 10.85
CA GLN A 49 2.30 19.49 11.60
C GLN A 49 3.64 20.24 11.79
N GLY A 50 4.62 20.02 10.91
CA GLY A 50 5.96 20.62 10.99
C GLY A 50 6.94 19.90 11.92
N ILE A 51 6.54 18.80 12.57
CA ILE A 51 7.42 18.04 13.48
C ILE A 51 8.19 16.98 12.69
N ARG A 52 9.52 17.03 12.78
CA ARG A 52 10.40 16.07 12.11
C ARG A 52 10.34 14.70 12.80
N ILE A 53 9.79 13.69 12.12
CA ILE A 53 9.69 12.32 12.63
C ILE A 53 9.90 11.30 11.51
N SER A 54 10.48 10.13 11.82
CA SER A 54 10.56 9.03 10.85
C SER A 54 9.20 8.39 10.67
N ILE A 55 8.91 7.82 9.49
CA ILE A 55 7.64 7.13 9.25
C ILE A 55 7.47 5.93 10.20
N GLN A 56 8.56 5.22 10.51
CA GLN A 56 8.53 4.13 11.47
C GLN A 56 8.13 4.59 12.87
N ASP A 57 8.75 5.68 13.36
CA ASP A 57 8.42 6.21 14.69
C ASP A 57 7.02 6.82 14.70
N PHE A 58 6.62 7.49 13.62
CA PHE A 58 5.28 8.04 13.47
C PHE A 58 4.21 6.94 13.48
N ALA A 59 4.44 5.85 12.74
CA ALA A 59 3.57 4.68 12.71
C ALA A 59 3.35 4.05 14.10
N ALA A 60 4.37 4.08 14.97
CA ALA A 60 4.30 3.52 16.31
C ALA A 60 3.41 4.33 17.27
N HIS A 61 3.10 5.59 16.95
CA HIS A 61 2.32 6.49 17.78
C HIS A 61 0.95 6.85 17.15
N MET A 62 0.50 6.08 16.17
CA MET A 62 -0.81 6.29 15.53
C MET A 62 -1.92 5.79 16.46
N TYR A 63 -2.93 6.63 16.67
CA TYR A 63 -4.15 6.25 17.36
C TYR A 63 -5.23 5.76 16.38
N LYS A 64 -6.22 5.03 16.89
CA LYS A 64 -7.29 4.43 16.05
C LYS A 64 -8.19 5.50 15.41
N GLU A 65 -8.26 6.67 16.03
CA GLU A 65 -9.05 7.82 15.58
C GLU A 65 -8.46 8.48 14.33
N ASP A 66 -7.14 8.39 14.15
CA ASP A 66 -6.42 9.02 13.03
C ASP A 66 -6.37 8.15 11.77
N ILE A 67 -6.67 6.85 11.92
CA ILE A 67 -6.61 5.86 10.84
C ILE A 67 -8.01 5.55 10.32
N ARG A 68 -8.12 5.38 9.00
CA ARG A 68 -9.37 5.04 8.32
C ARG A 68 -9.34 3.60 7.88
N LEU A 69 -10.38 2.85 8.24
CA LEU A 69 -10.59 1.52 7.70
C LEU A 69 -11.02 1.66 6.23
N VAL A 70 -10.21 1.11 5.33
CA VAL A 70 -10.50 1.06 3.91
C VAL A 70 -10.53 -0.40 3.52
N THR A 71 -11.70 -0.87 3.11
CA THR A 71 -11.86 -2.21 2.57
C THR A 71 -11.58 -2.15 1.08
N VAL A 72 -10.44 -2.71 0.69
CA VAL A 72 -10.13 -2.97 -0.71
C VAL A 72 -10.53 -4.41 -0.96
N ASN A 73 -11.68 -4.56 -1.62
CA ASN A 73 -12.33 -5.83 -1.90
C ASN A 73 -12.86 -6.45 -0.62
N GLU A 74 -12.12 -7.39 -0.04
CA GLU A 74 -12.48 -8.09 1.20
C GLU A 74 -11.41 -7.96 2.27
N THR A 75 -10.29 -7.32 1.93
CA THR A 75 -9.26 -7.04 2.91
C THR A 75 -9.43 -5.61 3.38
N SER A 76 -9.80 -5.47 4.64
CA SER A 76 -9.78 -4.18 5.29
C SER A 76 -8.34 -3.85 5.68
N TYR A 77 -7.96 -2.61 5.39
CA TYR A 77 -6.70 -2.04 5.79
C TYR A 77 -7.00 -0.82 6.63
N TRP A 78 -6.30 -0.70 7.74
CA TRP A 78 -6.16 0.59 8.37
C TRP A 78 -5.22 1.43 7.52
N THR A 79 -5.69 2.60 7.13
CA THR A 79 -4.96 3.49 6.24
C THR A 79 -4.78 4.85 6.91
N TYR A 80 -3.56 5.37 6.81
CA TYR A 80 -3.26 6.75 7.12
C TYR A 80 -2.73 7.42 5.87
N ARG A 81 -3.35 8.55 5.50
CA ARG A 81 -2.89 9.39 4.40
C ARG A 81 -2.12 10.56 4.98
N TYR A 82 -0.82 10.55 4.74
CA TYR A 82 0.02 11.73 4.92
C TYR A 82 0.10 12.47 3.58
N GLU A 83 -0.09 13.78 3.61
CA GLU A 83 0.18 14.67 2.49
C GLU A 83 1.04 15.81 2.99
N GLY A 84 2.20 15.98 2.36
CA GLY A 84 3.14 17.03 2.73
C GLY A 84 4.56 16.72 2.30
N ALA A 85 5.50 17.48 2.87
CA ALA A 85 6.89 17.36 2.53
C ALA A 85 7.51 16.04 3.04
N LEU A 86 8.32 15.43 2.20
CA LEU A 86 9.37 14.50 2.58
C LEU A 86 10.70 15.26 2.40
N ASN A 87 11.77 14.93 3.12
CA ASN A 87 13.05 15.67 3.08
C ASN A 87 13.41 16.36 1.74
N ASP A 88 13.42 15.59 0.65
CA ASP A 88 13.85 16.05 -0.68
C ASP A 88 12.68 16.32 -1.63
N ILE A 89 11.43 16.20 -1.17
CA ILE A 89 10.20 16.28 -1.98
C ILE A 89 9.21 17.22 -1.27
N GLU A 90 8.94 18.38 -1.87
CA GLU A 90 8.10 19.43 -1.26
C GLU A 90 6.68 18.97 -0.95
N ASN A 91 6.08 18.17 -1.83
CA ASN A 91 4.74 17.64 -1.62
C ASN A 91 4.63 16.23 -2.20
N ALA A 92 4.32 15.26 -1.35
CA ALA A 92 4.03 13.89 -1.73
C ALA A 92 2.86 13.35 -0.92
N VAL A 93 2.14 12.40 -1.52
CA VAL A 93 1.13 11.62 -0.81
C VAL A 93 1.75 10.29 -0.41
N VAL A 94 1.82 10.05 0.91
CA VAL A 94 2.26 8.78 1.48
C VAL A 94 1.05 8.08 2.08
N LEU A 95 0.81 6.86 1.62
CA LEU A 95 -0.22 5.97 2.16
C LEU A 95 0.45 4.92 3.02
N LEU A 96 0.21 5.01 4.32
CA LEU A 96 0.55 3.98 5.27
C LEU A 96 -0.61 3.01 5.34
N CYS A 97 -0.34 1.73 5.07
CA CYS A 97 -1.37 0.70 5.08
C CYS A 97 -0.97 -0.42 6.02
N TRP A 98 -1.81 -0.68 7.01
CA TRP A 98 -1.72 -1.83 7.89
C TRP A 98 -2.89 -2.77 7.63
N PRO A 99 -2.70 -4.09 7.68
CA PRO A 99 -3.84 -5.01 7.65
C PRO A 99 -4.75 -4.74 8.85
N GLU A 100 -6.06 -4.96 8.71
CA GLU A 100 -7.04 -4.80 9.78
C GLU A 100 -6.59 -5.46 11.10
N GLN A 101 -5.98 -6.64 11.00
CA GLN A 101 -5.53 -7.45 12.13
C GLN A 101 -4.27 -6.89 12.83
N ALA A 102 -3.62 -5.85 12.30
CA ALA A 102 -2.41 -5.28 12.89
C ALA A 102 -2.67 -4.59 14.24
N PHE A 103 -3.88 -4.08 14.46
CA PHE A 103 -4.23 -3.37 15.70
C PHE A 103 -4.94 -4.28 16.73
N ASP A 104 -5.40 -5.47 16.32
CA ASP A 104 -6.01 -6.44 17.23
C ASP A 104 -4.95 -7.24 18.03
N GLU A 105 -3.72 -7.39 17.53
CA GLU A 105 -2.64 -8.13 18.20
C GLU A 105 -1.95 -7.37 19.36
N LEU A 106 -2.19 -6.06 19.54
CA LEU A 106 -1.50 -5.25 20.55
C LEU A 106 -2.14 -5.28 21.94
N PHE A 107 -3.32 -5.90 22.11
CA PHE A 107 -4.08 -5.88 23.38
C PHE A 107 -3.96 -7.16 24.23
N TYR A 108 -3.33 -8.23 23.75
CA TYR A 108 -3.12 -9.45 24.55
C TYR A 108 -1.65 -9.91 24.52
N ALA A 109 -0.91 -9.53 25.57
CA ALA A 109 0.29 -10.10 26.21
C ALA A 109 1.31 -10.98 25.42
N PRO A 110 2.62 -10.87 25.73
CA PRO A 110 3.70 -11.39 24.88
C PRO A 110 3.82 -12.92 24.93
N MET A 111 3.90 -13.56 23.75
CA MET A 111 4.24 -14.98 23.60
C MET A 111 5.40 -15.17 22.59
N PRO A 112 6.28 -16.19 22.76
CA PRO A 112 7.52 -16.31 22.00
C PRO A 112 7.35 -16.56 20.49
N LEU A 113 8.22 -15.92 19.70
CA LEU A 113 8.15 -15.71 18.24
C LEU A 113 8.11 -16.99 17.36
N TRP A 114 8.58 -18.13 17.86
CA TRP A 114 8.76 -19.35 17.05
C TRP A 114 7.52 -20.24 16.96
N ILE A 115 6.62 -20.19 17.94
CA ILE A 115 5.34 -20.94 17.93
C ILE A 115 4.33 -20.29 16.97
N ARG A 116 4.37 -18.95 16.84
CA ARG A 116 3.51 -18.17 15.93
C ARG A 116 3.67 -18.53 14.45
N LYS A 117 4.90 -18.81 13.99
CA LYS A 117 5.17 -19.01 12.55
C LYS A 117 4.55 -20.29 11.98
N ARG A 118 4.47 -21.36 12.78
CA ARG A 118 3.99 -22.66 12.29
C ARG A 118 2.46 -22.73 12.28
N PHE A 119 1.78 -22.17 13.27
CA PHE A 119 0.31 -22.14 13.30
C PHE A 119 -0.30 -21.16 12.29
N ARG A 120 0.31 -19.97 12.10
CA ARG A 120 -0.16 -18.98 11.11
C ARG A 120 -0.13 -19.55 9.69
N LEU A 121 0.91 -20.28 9.31
CA LEU A 121 1.05 -20.76 7.93
C LEU A 121 -0.05 -21.77 7.57
N TRP A 122 -0.35 -22.71 8.46
CA TRP A 122 -1.39 -23.72 8.26
C TRP A 122 -2.80 -23.12 8.29
N ALA A 123 -3.05 -22.15 9.17
CA ALA A 123 -4.31 -21.41 9.19
C ALA A 123 -4.50 -20.60 7.90
N LEU A 124 -3.48 -19.86 7.46
CA LEU A 124 -3.55 -19.07 6.22
C LEU A 124 -3.82 -19.94 4.99
N LEU A 125 -3.22 -21.13 4.91
CA LEU A 125 -3.50 -22.10 3.84
C LEU A 125 -4.96 -22.58 3.85
N ALA A 126 -5.52 -22.88 5.02
CA ALA A 126 -6.90 -23.33 5.15
C ALA A 126 -7.91 -22.23 4.79
N TRP A 127 -7.67 -21.00 5.22
CA TRP A 127 -8.54 -19.86 4.93
C TRP A 127 -8.45 -19.41 3.47
N THR A 128 -7.26 -19.42 2.87
CA THR A 128 -7.09 -19.15 1.43
C THR A 128 -7.82 -20.21 0.61
N HIS A 129 -7.74 -21.48 1.04
CA HIS A 129 -8.46 -22.56 0.39
C HIS A 129 -9.97 -22.36 0.44
N LEU A 130 -10.52 -22.03 1.61
CA LEU A 130 -11.95 -21.76 1.79
C LEU A 130 -12.41 -20.58 0.94
N TYR A 131 -11.68 -19.46 0.99
CA TYR A 131 -12.03 -18.25 0.25
C TYR A 131 -12.03 -18.47 -1.27
N CYS A 132 -11.01 -19.17 -1.79
CA CYS A 132 -10.93 -19.48 -3.20
C CYS A 132 -11.94 -20.55 -3.66
N THR A 133 -12.59 -21.29 -2.75
CA THR A 133 -13.61 -22.29 -3.15
C THR A 133 -15.05 -21.81 -2.94
N THR A 134 -15.29 -20.81 -2.07
CA THR A 134 -16.66 -20.36 -1.71
C THR A 134 -16.93 -18.86 -1.89
N GLY A 135 -15.90 -18.00 -2.00
CA GLY A 135 -16.03 -16.53 -1.88
C GLY A 135 -16.70 -15.81 -3.06
N LEU A 136 -16.84 -16.45 -4.23
CA LEU A 136 -17.42 -15.83 -5.45
C LEU A 136 -18.89 -16.18 -5.68
N GLY A 137 -19.59 -16.74 -4.68
CA GLY A 137 -21.01 -17.10 -4.78
C GLY A 137 -21.31 -18.37 -5.60
N GLN A 138 -20.27 -19.06 -6.09
CA GLN A 138 -20.35 -20.37 -6.75
C GLN A 138 -19.21 -21.28 -6.27
N LEU A 139 -19.53 -22.56 -6.05
CA LEU A 139 -18.54 -23.59 -5.72
C LEU A 139 -17.62 -23.80 -6.92
N CYS A 140 -16.35 -23.43 -6.75
CA CYS A 140 -15.33 -23.58 -7.79
C CYS A 140 -14.07 -24.27 -7.25
N PRO A 141 -13.31 -24.99 -8.10
CA PRO A 141 -12.02 -25.54 -7.71
C PRO A 141 -11.05 -24.44 -7.28
N PHE A 142 -10.24 -24.69 -6.26
CA PHE A 142 -9.30 -23.73 -5.68
C PHE A 142 -8.47 -22.97 -6.72
N GLY A 143 -7.97 -23.65 -7.75
CA GLY A 143 -7.15 -23.04 -8.80
C GLY A 143 -7.90 -22.00 -9.65
N ASP A 144 -9.19 -22.21 -9.92
CA ASP A 144 -10.02 -21.28 -10.69
C ASP A 144 -10.44 -20.07 -9.86
N GLY A 145 -10.85 -20.29 -8.61
CA GLY A 145 -11.15 -19.21 -7.69
C GLY A 145 -9.93 -18.34 -7.39
N LEU A 146 -8.74 -18.94 -7.24
CA LEU A 146 -7.49 -18.20 -7.07
C LEU A 146 -7.18 -17.30 -8.28
N ARG A 147 -7.46 -17.77 -9.50
CA ARG A 147 -7.28 -16.97 -10.74
C ARG A 147 -8.28 -15.82 -10.82
N ALA A 148 -9.54 -16.07 -10.48
CA ALA A 148 -10.60 -15.06 -10.51
C ALA A 148 -10.36 -13.94 -9.47
N VAL A 149 -10.04 -14.31 -8.23
CA VAL A 149 -9.70 -13.36 -7.14
C VAL A 149 -8.51 -12.48 -7.53
N ARG A 150 -7.46 -13.09 -8.12
CA ARG A 150 -6.30 -12.33 -8.59
C ARG A 150 -6.65 -11.33 -9.68
N LYS A 151 -7.58 -11.66 -10.58
CA LYS A 151 -8.00 -10.75 -11.66
C LYS A 151 -8.79 -9.56 -11.13
N GLN A 152 -9.64 -9.77 -10.11
CA GLN A 152 -10.42 -8.69 -9.50
C GLN A 152 -9.54 -7.68 -8.75
N VAL A 153 -8.60 -8.16 -7.91
CA VAL A 153 -7.66 -7.29 -7.15
C VAL A 153 -6.83 -6.38 -8.05
N GLN A 154 -6.53 -6.80 -9.28
CA GLN A 154 -5.80 -5.98 -10.24
C GLN A 154 -6.66 -4.84 -10.82
N LEU A 155 -7.96 -5.06 -11.02
CA LEU A 155 -8.88 -4.04 -11.53
C LEU A 155 -9.11 -2.92 -10.52
N ASP A 156 -9.31 -3.28 -9.25
CA ASP A 156 -9.62 -2.32 -8.19
C ASP A 156 -8.42 -1.40 -7.87
N ARG A 157 -7.20 -1.94 -7.97
CA ARG A 157 -5.96 -1.16 -7.92
C ARG A 157 -5.86 -0.15 -9.06
N LEU A 158 -6.32 -0.51 -10.25
CA LEU A 158 -6.25 0.34 -11.44
C LEU A 158 -7.18 1.56 -11.30
N GLN A 159 -8.38 1.35 -10.74
CA GLN A 159 -9.37 2.41 -10.52
C GLN A 159 -8.87 3.47 -9.50
N PHE A 160 -8.23 3.02 -8.41
CA PHE A 160 -7.66 3.94 -7.41
C PHE A 160 -6.58 4.87 -7.98
N VAL A 161 -5.71 4.30 -8.82
CA VAL A 161 -4.64 5.05 -9.49
C VAL A 161 -5.23 6.12 -10.42
N TYR A 162 -6.30 5.79 -11.14
CA TYR A 162 -7.01 6.70 -12.03
C TYR A 162 -7.57 7.94 -11.29
N ASP A 163 -8.23 7.75 -10.15
CA ASP A 163 -8.84 8.84 -9.37
C ASP A 163 -7.81 9.83 -8.80
N CYS A 164 -6.60 9.35 -8.50
CA CYS A 164 -5.52 10.22 -8.06
C CYS A 164 -5.02 11.14 -9.20
N GLY A 165 -5.22 10.74 -10.46
CA GLY A 165 -4.70 11.45 -11.65
C GLY A 165 -5.52 12.68 -11.93
N GLN A 166 -6.82 12.54 -11.74
CA GLN A 166 -7.76 13.65 -11.81
C GLN A 166 -7.49 14.74 -10.76
N LYS A 167 -6.82 14.41 -9.65
CA LYS A 167 -6.48 15.35 -8.56
C LYS A 167 -5.12 16.03 -8.70
N GLY A 168 -4.36 15.71 -9.76
CA GLY A 168 -3.04 16.34 -10.02
C GLY A 168 -1.93 15.93 -9.05
N ILE A 169 -2.08 14.79 -8.36
CA ILE A 169 -1.07 14.28 -7.41
C ILE A 169 0.09 13.69 -8.20
N ARG A 170 1.28 14.32 -8.08
CA ARG A 170 2.45 13.99 -8.90
C ARG A 170 3.13 12.66 -8.54
N SER A 171 2.96 12.21 -7.31
CA SER A 171 3.49 10.92 -6.85
C SER A 171 2.68 10.35 -5.69
N ILE A 172 2.49 9.02 -5.70
CA ILE A 172 1.81 8.27 -4.64
C ILE A 172 2.76 7.21 -4.13
N LEU A 173 3.12 7.32 -2.86
CA LEU A 173 4.06 6.42 -2.22
C LEU A 173 3.31 5.45 -1.32
N PHE A 174 3.52 4.17 -1.55
CA PHE A 174 2.93 3.12 -0.76
C PHE A 174 3.95 2.56 0.24
N MET A 175 3.52 2.50 1.49
CA MET A 175 4.18 1.78 2.55
C MET A 175 3.27 0.64 2.97
N ARG A 176 3.66 -0.58 2.61
CA ARG A 176 3.03 -1.77 3.18
C ARG A 176 3.69 -2.03 4.54
N GLY A 177 2.89 -2.04 5.60
CA GLY A 177 3.35 -2.19 6.98
C GLY A 177 4.42 -3.25 7.16
N LEU A 178 5.48 -2.86 7.87
CA LEU A 178 6.55 -3.71 8.39
C LEU A 178 5.96 -4.87 9.17
N ASN A 179 6.39 -6.09 8.85
CA ASN A 179 6.34 -7.22 9.79
C ASN A 179 7.47 -7.10 10.80
#